data_AF-A0A9N9VW14-F1
#
_entry.id   AF-A0A9N9VW14-F1
#
_cell.length_a   1.000
_cell.length_b   1.000
_cell.length_c   1.000
_cell.angle_alpha   90.00
_cell.angle_beta   90.00
_cell.angle_gamma   90.00
#
_symmetry.space_group_name_H-M   'P 1'
#
loop_
_entity.id
_entity.type
_entity.pdbx_description
1 polymer ?
#
loop_
_entity_poly.entity_id
_entity_poly.type
_entity_poly.pdbx_seq_one_letter_code
_entity_poly.pdbx_strand_id
1 'polypeptide(L)'
;MFGGPGTASLSGSTLPVGTARPLYTNARLSNLLDLDEIYPVGVHFGGAAVCTAPRASESERKSAADMVVGIVAGYEAGARIASAVGTMMIVRGGQGQGFSKTWGVAAPVAVAATSPWS
;
A
#
# COMPACT_ATOMS: atom_id res chain seq x y z
N MET A 1 -2.83 -19.08 -4.22
CA MET A 1 -2.84 -17.61 -4.03
C MET A 1 -2.71 -17.24 -2.55
N PHE A 2 -3.67 -17.56 -1.67
CA PHE A 2 -3.55 -17.33 -0.22
C PHE A 2 -2.93 -18.50 0.58
N GLY A 3 -3.03 -19.73 0.06
CA GLY A 3 -2.23 -20.89 0.50
C GLY A 3 -1.18 -21.26 -0.56
N GLY A 4 -0.16 -22.01 -0.16
CA GLY A 4 0.94 -22.45 -1.04
C GLY A 4 2.32 -22.38 -0.37
N PRO A 5 3.39 -22.80 -1.07
CA PRO A 5 4.76 -22.71 -0.57
C PRO A 5 5.11 -21.26 -0.19
N GLY A 6 5.74 -21.10 0.97
CA GLY A 6 6.05 -19.80 1.56
C GLY A 6 7.18 -19.08 0.83
N THR A 7 6.84 -18.25 -0.15
CA THR A 7 7.81 -17.47 -0.94
C THR A 7 7.92 -16.01 -0.50
N ALA A 8 7.11 -15.58 0.48
CA ALA A 8 7.14 -14.22 1.04
C ALA A 8 6.83 -14.23 2.54
N SER A 9 7.38 -13.27 3.27
CA SER A 9 7.34 -13.16 4.72
C SER A 9 6.09 -12.44 5.24
N LEU A 10 5.39 -13.03 6.20
CA LEU A 10 4.26 -12.42 6.90
C LEU A 10 4.74 -11.77 8.20
N SER A 11 4.58 -10.46 8.37
CA SER A 11 5.01 -9.79 9.62
C SER A 11 4.29 -10.39 10.83
N GLY A 12 5.06 -10.68 11.88
CA GLY A 12 4.55 -11.29 13.10
C GLY A 12 4.27 -12.80 12.99
N SER A 13 4.69 -13.47 11.92
CA SER A 13 4.50 -14.92 11.75
C SER A 13 5.70 -15.59 11.09
N THR A 14 5.89 -16.87 11.38
CA THR A 14 6.87 -17.76 10.72
C THR A 14 6.20 -18.80 9.82
N LEU A 15 4.87 -18.76 9.69
CA LEU A 15 4.13 -19.75 8.90
C LEU A 15 4.42 -19.57 7.40
N PRO A 16 4.74 -20.65 6.67
CA PRO A 16 4.83 -20.59 5.22
C PRO A 16 3.43 -20.35 4.64
N VAL A 17 3.27 -19.28 3.87
CA VAL A 17 2.00 -18.87 3.26
C VAL A 17 2.21 -18.41 1.82
N GLY A 18 1.20 -18.61 0.97
CA GLY A 18 1.27 -18.17 -0.42
C GLY A 18 1.35 -16.64 -0.53
N THR A 19 2.07 -16.14 -1.54
CA THR A 19 2.48 -14.72 -1.72
C THR A 19 1.38 -13.68 -1.50
N ALA A 20 0.14 -13.96 -1.89
CA ALA A 20 -0.94 -12.98 -1.75
C ALA A 20 -1.30 -12.67 -0.28
N ARG A 21 -1.11 -13.64 0.63
CA ARG A 21 -1.43 -13.45 2.06
C ARG A 21 -0.45 -12.48 2.73
N PRO A 22 0.88 -12.64 2.61
CA PRO A 22 1.85 -11.64 3.06
C PRO A 22 1.58 -10.26 2.46
N LEU A 23 1.36 -10.14 1.16
CA LEU A 23 1.10 -8.84 0.53
C LEU A 23 -0.13 -8.15 1.14
N TYR A 24 -1.26 -8.86 1.19
CA TYR A 24 -2.50 -8.30 1.75
C TYR A 24 -2.37 -7.96 3.24
N THR A 25 -1.88 -8.88 4.06
CA THR A 25 -1.84 -8.67 5.52
C THR A 25 -0.83 -7.59 5.89
N ASN A 26 0.36 -7.56 5.29
CA ASN A 26 1.33 -6.49 5.56
C ASN A 26 0.81 -5.12 5.14
N ALA A 27 0.08 -5.01 4.01
CA ALA A 27 -0.59 -3.77 3.61
C ALA A 27 -1.69 -3.34 4.60
N ARG A 28 -2.47 -4.29 5.14
CA ARG A 28 -3.48 -3.97 6.17
C ARG A 28 -2.87 -3.60 7.51
N LEU A 29 -1.74 -4.22 7.86
CA LEU A 29 -1.00 -3.89 9.07
C LEU A 29 -0.40 -2.48 9.02
N SER A 30 0.00 -1.99 7.84
CA SER A 30 0.62 -0.66 7.72
C SER A 30 -0.28 0.47 8.20
N ASN A 31 -1.59 0.35 7.95
CA ASN A 31 -2.59 1.34 8.34
C ASN A 31 -3.39 0.93 9.60
N LEU A 32 -3.02 -0.16 10.29
CA LEU A 32 -3.83 -0.69 11.41
C LEU A 32 -4.03 0.31 12.55
N LEU A 33 -3.04 1.17 12.79
CA LEU A 33 -3.02 2.12 13.91
C LEU A 33 -3.20 3.58 13.48
N ASP A 34 -3.45 3.85 12.19
CA ASP A 34 -3.36 5.19 11.59
C ASP A 34 -2.05 5.95 11.96
N LEU A 35 -0.97 5.19 12.14
CA LEU A 35 0.36 5.70 12.46
C LEU A 35 1.25 5.81 11.20
N ASP A 36 0.74 5.44 10.04
CA ASP A 36 1.43 5.57 8.77
C ASP A 36 1.33 6.99 8.20
N GLU A 37 2.08 7.22 7.12
CA GLU A 37 2.15 8.50 6.43
C GLU A 37 0.78 9.02 6.00
N ILE A 38 0.63 10.33 5.88
CA ILE A 38 -0.51 10.95 5.20
C ILE A 38 -0.03 11.77 3.99
N TYR A 39 -0.56 11.45 2.82
CA TYR A 39 -0.30 12.20 1.60
C TYR A 39 -1.12 13.50 1.59
N PRO A 40 -0.66 14.61 0.96
CA PRO A 40 -1.32 15.94 1.02
C PRO A 40 -2.78 16.05 0.55
N VAL A 41 -3.40 14.98 0.06
CA VAL A 41 -4.86 14.91 -0.19
C VAL A 41 -5.65 14.17 0.91
N GLY A 42 -4.98 13.87 2.02
CA GLY A 42 -5.55 13.28 3.23
C GLY A 42 -5.74 11.77 3.13
N VAL A 43 -4.79 11.03 2.54
CA VAL A 43 -4.93 9.59 2.29
C VAL A 43 -3.65 8.87 2.71
N HIS A 44 -3.81 7.70 3.32
CA HIS A 44 -2.74 6.78 3.68
C HIS A 44 -2.62 5.69 2.60
N PHE A 45 -1.56 5.71 1.79
CA PHE A 45 -1.31 4.68 0.77
C PHE A 45 0.16 4.26 0.66
N GLY A 46 1.10 5.10 1.09
CA GLY A 46 2.53 4.85 1.07
C GLY A 46 2.92 3.67 1.96
N GLY A 47 2.21 3.49 3.09
CA GLY A 47 2.39 2.32 3.95
C GLY A 47 2.19 1.00 3.20
N ALA A 48 1.20 0.94 2.30
CA ALA A 48 0.97 -0.25 1.49
C ALA A 48 2.10 -0.52 0.50
N ALA A 49 2.64 0.52 -0.17
CA ALA A 49 3.80 0.36 -1.07
C ALA A 49 5.03 -0.16 -0.31
N VAL A 50 5.37 0.46 0.82
CA VAL A 50 6.54 0.09 1.64
C VAL A 50 6.41 -1.31 2.24
N CYS A 51 5.22 -1.70 2.70
CA CYS A 51 5.03 -2.99 3.36
C CYS A 51 4.88 -4.17 2.39
N THR A 52 4.46 -3.94 1.14
CA THR A 52 4.29 -4.98 0.11
C THR A 52 5.52 -5.20 -0.74
N ALA A 53 6.29 -4.15 -1.04
CA ALA A 53 7.48 -4.20 -1.88
C ALA A 53 8.53 -5.25 -1.46
N PRO A 54 8.89 -5.40 -0.17
CA PRO A 54 9.83 -6.45 0.25
C PRO A 54 9.29 -7.86 -0.02
N ARG A 55 7.97 -8.06 0.08
CA ARG A 55 7.33 -9.37 -0.08
C ARG A 55 7.21 -9.76 -1.55
N ALA A 56 6.92 -8.78 -2.40
CA ALA A 56 7.00 -8.95 -3.85
C ALA A 56 8.45 -9.32 -4.24
N SER A 57 9.43 -8.57 -3.72
CA SER A 57 10.86 -8.78 -4.00
C SER A 57 11.36 -10.15 -3.52
N GLU A 58 10.95 -10.60 -2.32
CA GLU A 58 11.23 -11.96 -1.82
C GLU A 58 10.67 -13.02 -2.78
N SER A 59 9.42 -12.86 -3.20
CA SER A 59 8.74 -13.85 -4.05
C SER A 59 9.32 -13.94 -5.46
N GLU A 60 9.81 -12.83 -5.98
CA GLU A 60 10.39 -12.72 -7.32
C GLU A 60 11.92 -12.78 -7.33
N ARG A 61 12.56 -12.91 -6.16
CA ARG A 61 14.03 -12.88 -5.97
C ARG A 61 14.68 -11.63 -6.57
N LYS A 62 14.01 -10.47 -6.45
CA LYS A 62 14.50 -9.18 -6.93
C LYS A 62 15.57 -8.61 -6.00
N SER A 63 16.40 -7.70 -6.51
CA SER A 63 17.43 -7.04 -5.72
C SER A 63 16.84 -5.97 -4.79
N ALA A 64 17.61 -5.52 -3.81
CA ALA A 64 17.22 -4.39 -2.97
C ALA A 64 17.04 -3.09 -3.78
N ALA A 65 17.77 -2.93 -4.90
CA ALA A 65 17.62 -1.79 -5.80
C ALA A 65 16.25 -1.83 -6.50
N ASP A 66 15.86 -3.00 -7.03
CA ASP A 66 14.55 -3.20 -7.64
C ASP A 66 13.42 -2.96 -6.61
N MET A 67 13.62 -3.41 -5.36
CA MET A 67 12.69 -3.16 -4.25
C MET A 67 12.46 -1.66 -4.05
N VAL A 68 13.52 -0.86 -3.98
CA VAL A 68 13.42 0.60 -3.81
C VAL A 68 12.73 1.25 -5.02
N VAL A 69 13.06 0.81 -6.24
CA VAL A 69 12.42 1.31 -7.47
C VAL A 69 10.92 1.09 -7.43
N GLY A 70 10.44 -0.11 -7.08
CA GLY A 70 9.01 -0.34 -7.03
C GLY A 70 8.30 0.31 -5.83
N ILE A 71 9.00 0.59 -4.72
CA ILE A 71 8.45 1.46 -3.66
C ILE A 71 8.17 2.86 -4.23
N VAL A 72 9.14 3.45 -4.93
CA VAL A 72 9.01 4.78 -5.53
C VAL A 72 7.91 4.77 -6.59
N ALA A 73 7.89 3.77 -7.46
CA ALA A 73 6.88 3.63 -8.51
C ALA A 73 5.46 3.47 -7.94
N GLY A 74 5.30 2.63 -6.92
CA GLY A 74 4.02 2.44 -6.22
C GLY A 74 3.55 3.71 -5.53
N TYR A 75 4.45 4.41 -4.82
CA TYR A 75 4.13 5.68 -4.18
C TYR A 75 3.70 6.73 -5.21
N GLU A 76 4.44 6.89 -6.31
CA GLU A 76 4.12 7.85 -7.38
C GLU A 76 2.79 7.52 -8.07
N ALA A 77 2.53 6.25 -8.37
CA ALA A 77 1.28 5.83 -8.99
C ALA A 77 0.08 6.07 -8.05
N GLY A 78 0.23 5.74 -6.76
CA GLY A 78 -0.77 6.03 -5.72
C GLY A 78 -1.02 7.53 -5.58
N ALA A 79 0.03 8.34 -5.56
CA ALA A 79 -0.04 9.81 -5.47
C ALA A 79 -0.79 10.42 -6.66
N ARG A 80 -0.54 9.95 -7.89
CA ARG A 80 -1.24 10.42 -9.09
C ARG A 80 -2.72 10.10 -9.06
N ILE A 81 -3.07 8.86 -8.68
CA ILE A 81 -4.48 8.47 -8.56
C ILE A 81 -5.17 9.26 -7.46
N ALA A 82 -4.57 9.35 -6.27
CA ALA A 82 -5.13 10.12 -5.16
C ALA A 82 -5.34 11.58 -5.58
N SER A 83 -4.32 12.22 -6.16
CA SER A 83 -4.42 13.61 -6.63
C SER A 83 -5.50 13.80 -7.69
N ALA A 84 -5.67 12.84 -8.61
CA ALA A 84 -6.71 12.91 -9.64
C ALA A 84 -8.13 12.79 -9.08
N VAL A 85 -8.33 12.03 -7.99
CA VAL A 85 -9.65 11.93 -7.34
C VAL A 85 -9.93 13.19 -6.49
N GLY A 86 -8.90 13.86 -5.95
CA GLY A 86 -9.01 15.10 -5.18
C GLY A 86 -8.80 14.92 -3.67
N THR A 87 -9.46 15.70 -2.82
CA THR A 87 -9.31 15.59 -1.35
C THR A 87 -10.25 14.53 -0.77
N MET A 88 -9.73 13.65 0.09
CA MET A 88 -10.53 12.62 0.75
C MET A 88 -11.47 13.19 1.80
N MET A 89 -11.00 14.15 2.60
CA MET A 89 -11.74 14.73 3.71
C MET A 89 -12.29 16.11 3.35
N ILE A 90 -13.57 16.34 3.64
CA ILE A 90 -14.18 17.66 3.55
C ILE A 90 -13.86 18.40 4.85
N VAL A 91 -12.99 19.41 4.79
CA VAL A 91 -12.65 20.26 5.93
C VAL A 91 -13.30 21.63 5.75
N ARG A 92 -14.09 22.08 6.74
CA ARG A 92 -14.65 23.43 6.77
C ARG A 92 -14.39 24.07 8.13
N GLY A 93 -13.79 25.25 8.14
CA GLY A 93 -13.45 25.96 9.39
C GLY A 93 -12.50 25.15 10.30
N GLY A 94 -11.60 24.36 9.70
CA GLY A 94 -10.65 23.50 10.45
C GLY A 94 -11.26 22.22 11.02
N GLN A 95 -12.55 21.94 10.79
CA GLN A 95 -13.23 20.74 11.27
C GLN A 95 -13.53 19.78 10.11
N GLY A 96 -13.27 18.48 10.32
CA GLY A 96 -13.64 17.42 9.40
C GLY A 96 -15.16 17.20 9.40
N GLN A 97 -15.79 17.40 8.25
CA GLN A 97 -17.24 17.27 8.07
C GLN A 97 -17.64 15.90 7.48
N GLY A 98 -16.67 15.12 7.04
CA GLY A 98 -16.87 13.79 6.48
C GLY A 98 -15.98 13.52 5.27
N PHE A 99 -16.26 12.42 4.59
CA PHE A 99 -15.52 11.96 3.41
C PHE A 99 -16.19 12.43 2.11
N SER A 100 -15.37 12.67 1.08
CA SER A 100 -15.87 12.90 -0.26
C SER A 100 -16.64 11.69 -0.77
N LYS A 101 -17.81 11.91 -1.37
CA LYS A 101 -18.65 10.84 -1.94
C LYS A 101 -18.04 10.18 -3.17
N THR A 102 -17.12 10.86 -3.84
CA THR A 102 -16.38 10.33 -5.00
C THR A 102 -15.16 9.51 -4.58
N TRP A 103 -14.91 9.38 -3.27
CA TRP A 103 -13.70 8.76 -2.77
C TRP A 103 -13.81 7.25 -2.62
N GLY A 104 -12.80 6.53 -3.11
CA GLY A 104 -12.57 5.12 -2.81
C GLY A 104 -11.13 4.91 -2.39
N VAL A 105 -10.88 4.62 -1.10
CA VAL A 105 -9.53 4.43 -0.54
C VAL A 105 -8.82 3.24 -1.17
N ALA A 106 -9.57 2.26 -1.66
CA ALA A 106 -9.04 1.02 -2.22
C ALA A 106 -8.19 1.23 -3.49
N ALA A 107 -8.52 2.22 -4.34
CA ALA A 107 -7.84 2.41 -5.63
C ALA A 107 -6.36 2.86 -5.50
N PRO A 108 -6.03 3.96 -4.79
CA PRO A 108 -4.63 4.38 -4.64
C PRO A 108 -3.81 3.34 -3.87
N VAL A 109 -4.40 2.68 -2.86
CA VAL A 109 -3.74 1.62 -2.08
C VAL A 109 -3.45 0.39 -2.93
N ALA A 110 -4.43 -0.08 -3.71
CA ALA A 110 -4.24 -1.24 -4.59
C ALA A 110 -3.18 -0.96 -5.65
N VAL A 111 -3.21 0.21 -6.29
CA VAL A 111 -2.22 0.59 -7.30
C VAL A 111 -0.83 0.77 -6.68
N ALA A 112 -0.74 1.39 -5.50
CA ALA A 112 0.54 1.52 -4.80
C ALA A 112 1.15 0.14 -4.44
N ALA A 113 0.30 -0.85 -4.15
CA ALA A 113 0.73 -2.21 -3.84
C ALA A 113 1.04 -3.10 -5.06
N THR A 114 0.47 -2.80 -6.23
CA THR A 114 0.57 -3.66 -7.43
C THR A 114 1.33 -3.04 -8.61
N SER A 115 1.78 -1.79 -8.48
CA SER A 115 2.52 -1.12 -9.56
C SER A 115 3.73 -1.94 -9.99
N PRO A 116 3.93 -2.10 -11.32
CA PRO A 116 4.63 -3.24 -11.89
C PRO A 116 6.14 -3.23 -11.63
N TRP A 117 6.60 -4.39 -11.18
CA TRP A 117 7.99 -4.79 -11.00
C TRP A 117 8.51 -5.42 -12.30
N SER A 118 8.70 -4.63 -13.36
CA SER A 118 9.29 -5.14 -14.61
C SER A 118 10.80 -5.29 -14.46
#